data_AF-A0A1H9HDV6-F1
#
_entry.id   AF-A0A1H9HDV6-F1
#
_cell.length_a   1.000
_cell.length_b   1.000
_cell.length_c   1.000
_cell.angle_alpha   90.00
_cell.angle_beta   90.00
_cell.angle_gamma   90.00
#
_symmetry.space_group_name_H-M   'P 1'
#
loop_
_entity.id
_entity.type
_entity.pdbx_description
1 polymer ?
#
loop_
_entity_poly.entity_id
_entity_poly.type
_entity_poly.pdbx_seq_one_letter_code
_entity_poly.pdbx_strand_id
1 'polypeptide(L)'
;MFDNIILRRSEGHDPLSFGQIAEALLYYQKVHIFFDRGSLFSLIDQIGADRLLALIDRPEITAVYCEEMLATASDSSEVSPYYQYIITVFAADQKEGKPRPLQERLEKELKFKGRPEPEAMRFSRAFVKKVPQRSFVKNHFIPEGIIKSTQNDLMILYTQKSYPRYYFYNTRRL
;
A
#
# COMPACT_ATOMS: atom_id res chain seq x y z
N MET A 1 11.49 7.20 -26.15
CA MET A 1 12.04 6.88 -24.83
C MET A 1 11.04 7.38 -23.82
N PHE A 2 10.56 6.53 -22.91
CA PHE A 2 9.58 6.95 -21.91
C PHE A 2 10.29 7.74 -20.81
N ASP A 3 9.74 8.89 -20.42
CA ASP A 3 10.42 9.79 -19.49
C ASP A 3 10.39 9.27 -18.05
N ASN A 4 9.32 8.57 -17.67
CA ASN A 4 9.06 8.19 -16.28
C ASN A 4 8.49 6.76 -16.20
N ILE A 5 8.85 6.02 -15.16
CA ILE A 5 8.23 4.74 -14.77
C ILE A 5 7.90 4.70 -13.29
N ILE A 6 6.82 4.00 -12.93
CA ILE A 6 6.47 3.67 -11.54
C ILE A 6 6.75 2.19 -11.30
N LEU A 7 7.56 1.89 -10.28
CA LEU A 7 7.83 0.54 -9.83
C LEU A 7 7.02 0.26 -8.55
N ARG A 8 6.14 -0.72 -8.63
CA ARG A 8 5.37 -1.25 -7.50
C ARG A 8 5.35 -2.77 -7.61
N ARG A 9 5.45 -3.46 -6.46
CA ARG A 9 5.21 -4.91 -6.40
C ARG A 9 3.81 -5.24 -6.94
N SER A 10 3.72 -6.21 -7.84
CA SER A 10 2.43 -6.75 -8.29
C SER A 10 1.80 -7.60 -7.18
N GLU A 11 0.48 -7.56 -7.04
CA GLU A 11 -0.22 -8.32 -6.00
C GLU A 11 0.03 -9.83 -6.16
N GLY A 12 0.50 -10.48 -5.10
CA GLY A 12 0.82 -11.91 -5.10
C GLY A 12 2.19 -12.29 -5.70
N HIS A 13 2.98 -11.32 -6.16
CA HIS A 13 4.31 -11.56 -6.71
C HIS A 13 5.44 -11.21 -5.73
N ASP A 14 6.66 -11.57 -6.13
CA ASP A 14 7.87 -11.28 -5.37
C ASP A 14 8.05 -9.78 -5.12
N PRO A 15 8.65 -9.41 -3.98
CA PRO A 15 9.09 -8.04 -3.71
C PRO A 15 9.94 -7.46 -4.83
N LEU A 16 9.92 -6.13 -4.95
CA LEU A 16 10.78 -5.44 -5.92
C LEU A 16 12.25 -5.84 -5.72
N SER A 17 12.89 -6.25 -6.82
CA SER A 17 14.31 -6.60 -6.81
C SER A 17 15.19 -5.41 -7.17
N PHE A 18 16.42 -5.43 -6.69
CA PHE A 18 17.42 -4.45 -7.09
C PHE A 18 17.70 -4.49 -8.60
N GLY A 19 17.65 -5.67 -9.21
CA GLY A 19 17.80 -5.84 -10.67
C GLY A 19 16.73 -5.09 -11.46
N GLN A 20 15.47 -5.16 -11.03
CA GLN A 20 14.37 -4.41 -11.66
C GLN A 20 14.56 -2.90 -11.56
N ILE A 21 15.05 -2.41 -10.42
CA ILE A 21 15.34 -0.98 -10.26
C ILE A 21 16.52 -0.56 -11.15
N ALA A 22 17.57 -1.37 -11.22
CA ALA A 22 18.72 -1.11 -12.09
C ALA A 22 18.31 -1.07 -13.56
N GLU A 23 17.50 -2.02 -14.02
CA GLU A 23 16.94 -2.04 -15.38
C GLU A 23 16.11 -0.78 -15.66
N ALA A 24 15.23 -0.39 -14.74
CA ALA A 24 14.45 0.83 -14.88
C ALA A 24 15.33 2.08 -14.99
N LEU A 25 16.41 2.17 -14.21
CA LEU A 25 17.35 3.29 -14.29
C LEU A 25 18.16 3.31 -15.59
N LEU A 26 18.33 2.18 -16.28
CA LEU A 26 19.01 2.11 -17.58
C LEU A 26 18.11 2.62 -18.71
N TYR A 27 16.81 2.36 -18.65
CA TYR A 27 15.88 2.67 -19.74
C TYR A 27 15.05 3.95 -19.53
N TYR A 28 14.90 4.43 -18.30
CA TYR A 28 14.04 5.57 -17.95
C TYR A 28 14.83 6.69 -17.28
N GLN A 29 14.49 7.94 -17.58
CA GLN A 29 15.16 9.11 -16.98
C GLN A 29 14.76 9.31 -15.51
N LYS A 30 13.53 8.92 -15.16
CA LYS A 30 12.97 9.03 -13.81
C LYS A 30 12.28 7.74 -13.39
N VAL A 31 12.57 7.31 -12.17
CA VAL A 31 12.01 6.11 -11.55
C VAL A 31 11.30 6.50 -10.27
N HIS A 32 10.00 6.24 -10.19
CA HIS A 32 9.22 6.40 -8.98
C HIS A 32 9.03 5.04 -8.28
N ILE A 33 9.53 4.89 -7.06
CA ILE A 33 9.46 3.64 -6.30
C ILE A 33 8.30 3.72 -5.30
N PHE A 34 7.34 2.82 -5.45
CA PHE A 34 6.28 2.60 -4.49
C PHE A 34 6.71 1.48 -3.53
N PHE A 35 7.20 1.87 -2.36
CA PHE A 35 7.57 0.91 -1.33
C PHE A 35 6.34 0.43 -0.56
N ASP A 36 6.16 -0.89 -0.54
CA ASP A 36 5.44 -1.56 0.53
C ASP A 36 6.42 -2.19 1.52
N ARG A 37 5.90 -2.72 2.62
CA ARG A 37 6.70 -3.37 3.68
C ARG A 37 7.62 -4.45 3.10
N GLY A 38 7.09 -5.34 2.26
CA GLY A 38 7.84 -6.44 1.67
C GLY A 38 8.99 -5.97 0.78
N SER A 39 8.71 -5.01 -0.10
CA SER A 39 9.69 -4.43 -1.04
C SER A 39 10.78 -3.66 -0.31
N LEU A 40 10.42 -2.87 0.71
CA LEU A 40 11.39 -2.14 1.53
C LEU A 40 12.40 -3.08 2.17
N PHE A 41 11.93 -4.09 2.90
CA PHE A 41 12.83 -4.99 3.62
C PHE A 41 13.58 -5.93 2.68
N SER A 42 12.97 -6.38 1.59
CA SER A 42 13.67 -7.18 0.59
C SER A 42 14.83 -6.41 -0.03
N LEU A 43 14.65 -5.12 -0.33
CA LEU A 43 15.72 -4.28 -0.87
C LEU A 43 16.82 -4.01 0.16
N ILE A 44 16.46 -3.79 1.43
CA ILE A 44 17.46 -3.69 2.51
C ILE A 44 18.28 -4.99 2.62
N ASP A 45 17.64 -6.14 2.46
CA ASP A 45 18.32 -7.43 2.51
C ASP A 45 19.21 -7.68 1.27
N GLN A 46 18.81 -7.19 0.08
CA GLN A 46 19.58 -7.31 -1.16
C GLN A 46 20.79 -6.37 -1.25
N ILE A 47 20.64 -5.09 -0.90
CA ILE A 47 21.70 -4.08 -1.12
C ILE A 47 22.20 -3.41 0.17
N GLY A 48 21.52 -3.59 1.29
CA GLY A 48 21.84 -2.95 2.56
C GLY A 48 21.14 -1.60 2.75
N ALA A 49 20.91 -1.25 4.02
CA ALA A 49 20.20 -0.04 4.44
C ALA A 49 20.85 1.25 3.91
N ASP A 50 22.17 1.37 4.01
CA ASP A 50 22.89 2.56 3.58
C ASP A 50 22.87 2.75 2.06
N ARG A 51 23.00 1.66 1.29
CA ARG A 51 22.92 1.73 -0.17
C ARG A 51 21.52 2.06 -0.64
N LEU A 52 20.49 1.57 0.04
CA LEU A 52 19.11 1.93 -0.24
C LEU A 52 18.86 3.42 0.02
N LEU A 53 19.40 3.99 1.10
CA LEU A 53 19.30 5.44 1.35
C LEU A 53 20.03 6.25 0.28
N ALA A 54 21.22 5.81 -0.14
CA ALA A 54 21.96 6.47 -1.22
C ALA A 54 21.23 6.37 -2.57
N LEU A 55 20.55 5.25 -2.82
CA LEU A 55 19.70 5.08 -4.00
C LEU A 55 18.54 6.08 -3.99
N ILE A 56 17.81 6.19 -2.86
CA ILE A 56 16.67 7.12 -2.72
C ILE A 56 17.10 8.59 -2.85
N ASP A 57 18.36 8.93 -2.55
CA ASP A 57 18.90 10.29 -2.71
C ASP A 57 19.23 10.68 -4.15
N ARG A 58 19.19 9.73 -5.08
CA ARG A 58 19.50 10.03 -6.48
C ARG A 58 18.45 10.96 -7.08
N PRO A 59 18.84 11.98 -7.87
CA PRO A 59 17.90 12.92 -8.46
C PRO A 59 16.98 12.28 -9.50
N GLU A 60 17.34 11.10 -10.03
CA GLU A 60 16.49 10.31 -10.92
C GLU A 60 15.38 9.55 -10.18
N ILE A 61 15.46 9.44 -8.85
CA ILE A 61 14.57 8.60 -8.06
C ILE A 61 13.63 9.45 -7.22
N THR A 62 12.36 9.07 -7.24
CA THR A 62 11.37 9.54 -6.27
C THR A 62 10.75 8.32 -5.60
N ALA A 63 10.22 8.48 -4.39
CA ALA A 63 9.67 7.36 -3.66
C ALA A 63 8.48 7.74 -2.78
N VAL A 64 7.60 6.77 -2.54
CA VAL A 64 6.54 6.82 -1.52
C VAL A 64 6.55 5.51 -0.75
N TYR A 65 6.10 5.55 0.51
CA TYR A 65 5.92 4.35 1.32
C TYR A 65 4.45 4.19 1.71
N CYS A 66 3.89 3.00 1.50
CA CYS A 66 2.53 2.67 1.89
C CYS A 66 2.49 1.30 2.56
N GLU A 67 1.95 1.24 3.78
CA GLU A 67 1.81 0.00 4.55
C GLU A 67 0.49 -0.70 4.32
N GLU A 68 -0.43 0.01 3.69
CA GLU A 68 -1.77 -0.44 3.41
C GLU A 68 -1.72 -1.45 2.27
N MET A 69 -2.39 -2.58 2.46
CA MET A 69 -2.60 -3.59 1.43
C MET A 69 -4.07 -3.61 1.08
N LEU A 70 -4.37 -3.61 -0.22
CA LEU A 70 -5.72 -3.84 -0.71
C LEU A 70 -6.02 -5.33 -0.56
N ALA A 71 -7.21 -5.65 -0.07
CA ALA A 71 -7.68 -7.02 0.05
C ALA A 71 -9.20 -7.08 -0.18
N THR A 72 -9.69 -8.29 -0.41
CA THR A 72 -11.12 -8.56 -0.45
C THR A 72 -11.45 -9.45 0.74
N ALA A 73 -12.36 -9.00 1.61
CA ALA A 73 -12.94 -9.85 2.64
C ALA A 73 -14.22 -10.48 2.10
N SER A 74 -14.32 -11.80 2.23
CA SER A 74 -15.57 -12.53 2.07
C SER A 74 -16.27 -12.59 3.41
N ASP A 75 -17.56 -12.30 3.41
CA ASP A 75 -18.43 -12.54 4.54
C ASP A 75 -19.67 -13.31 4.03
N SER A 76 -20.30 -14.09 4.91
CA SER A 76 -21.40 -14.96 4.54
C SER A 76 -22.60 -14.67 5.39
N SER A 77 -23.70 -14.30 4.74
CA SER A 77 -25.03 -14.58 5.32
C SER A 77 -25.40 -16.02 4.99
N GLU A 78 -26.33 -16.63 5.73
CA GLU A 78 -26.79 -18.01 5.52
C GLU A 78 -27.24 -18.34 4.08
N VAL A 79 -27.47 -17.31 3.25
CA VAL A 79 -28.06 -17.43 1.89
C VAL A 79 -27.06 -17.13 0.76
N SER A 80 -26.04 -16.29 0.97
CA SER A 80 -25.04 -15.99 -0.07
C SER A 80 -23.78 -15.37 0.51
N PRO A 81 -22.58 -15.71 -0.02
CA PRO A 81 -21.38 -14.92 0.24
C PRO A 81 -21.51 -13.54 -0.39
N TYR A 82 -21.01 -12.53 0.31
CA TYR A 82 -20.74 -11.21 -0.24
C TYR A 82 -19.29 -10.84 -0.02
N TYR A 83 -18.77 -10.03 -0.94
CA TYR A 83 -17.37 -9.62 -0.93
C TYR A 83 -17.29 -8.11 -0.74
N GLN A 84 -16.40 -7.68 0.13
CA GLN A 84 -16.12 -6.28 0.38
C GLN A 84 -14.64 -5.98 0.16
N TYR A 85 -14.35 -4.86 -0.51
CA TYR A 85 -13.00 -4.34 -0.58
C TYR A 85 -12.61 -3.75 0.77
N ILE A 86 -11.47 -4.20 1.28
CA ILE A 86 -10.91 -3.74 2.54
C ILE A 86 -9.47 -3.27 2.34
N ILE A 87 -9.03 -2.40 3.25
CA ILE A 87 -7.61 -2.08 3.41
C ILE A 87 -7.14 -2.73 4.70
N THR A 88 -6.05 -3.47 4.62
CA THR A 88 -5.40 -4.06 5.79
C THR A 88 -4.07 -3.37 6.05
N VAL A 89 -3.74 -3.23 7.33
CA VAL A 89 -2.43 -2.75 7.80
C VAL A 89 -1.96 -3.72 8.87
N PHE A 90 -0.68 -4.06 8.86
CA PHE A 90 -0.09 -4.83 9.95
C PHE A 90 0.01 -3.97 11.22
N ALA A 91 -0.94 -4.16 12.15
CA ALA A 91 -0.84 -3.66 13.50
C ALA A 91 -0.08 -4.67 14.36
N ALA A 92 1.13 -4.31 14.80
CA ALA A 92 2.02 -5.21 15.52
C ALA A 92 1.56 -5.57 16.95
N ASP A 93 0.58 -4.87 17.51
CA ASP A 93 0.07 -5.14 18.85
C ASP A 93 -1.42 -4.76 18.98
N GLN A 94 -2.25 -5.72 19.43
CA GLN A 94 -3.66 -5.48 19.74
C GLN A 94 -3.86 -4.84 21.13
N LYS A 95 -2.84 -4.89 22.01
CA LYS A 95 -2.94 -4.45 23.42
C LYS A 95 -2.78 -2.95 23.61
N GLU A 96 -1.96 -2.29 22.80
CA GLU A 96 -1.62 -0.86 22.97
C GLU A 96 -2.64 0.11 22.34
N GLY A 97 -3.64 -0.38 21.60
CA GLY A 97 -4.79 0.39 21.09
C GLY A 97 -4.49 1.48 20.05
N LYS A 98 -3.25 1.92 19.90
CA LYS A 98 -2.80 2.89 18.89
C LYS A 98 -1.60 2.35 18.10
N PRO A 99 -1.61 2.45 16.76
CA PRO A 99 -0.46 2.09 15.97
C PRO A 99 0.71 3.04 16.30
N ARG A 100 1.89 2.48 16.56
CA ARG A 100 3.11 3.24 16.82
C ARG A 100 3.48 4.12 15.60
N PRO A 101 4.20 5.23 15.81
CA PRO A 101 4.75 6.02 14.72
C PRO A 101 5.51 5.16 13.70
N LEU A 102 5.48 5.55 12.42
CA LEU A 102 6.11 4.80 11.34
C LEU A 102 7.60 4.51 11.62
N GLN A 103 8.35 5.52 12.08
CA GLN A 103 9.76 5.38 12.40
C GLN A 103 10.02 4.25 13.40
N GLU A 104 9.27 4.21 14.51
CA GLU A 104 9.42 3.20 15.55
C GLU A 104 9.07 1.80 15.04
N ARG A 105 8.07 1.68 14.16
CA ARG A 105 7.70 0.40 13.54
C ARG A 105 8.80 -0.12 12.63
N LEU A 106 9.35 0.73 11.76
CA LEU A 106 10.47 0.36 10.89
C LEU A 106 11.70 -0.03 11.72
N GLU A 107 12.02 0.72 12.76
CA GLU A 107 13.15 0.42 13.65
C GLU A 107 12.98 -0.93 14.34
N LYS A 108 11.81 -1.19 14.93
CA LYS A 108 11.50 -2.47 15.59
C LYS A 108 11.63 -3.64 14.61
N GLU A 109 11.16 -3.46 13.38
CA GLU A 109 11.24 -4.51 12.36
C GLU A 109 12.67 -4.77 11.88
N LEU A 110 13.49 -3.74 11.72
CA LEU A 110 14.91 -3.88 11.42
C LEU A 110 15.65 -4.63 12.53
N LYS A 111 15.37 -4.28 13.80
CA LYS A 111 15.91 -5.00 14.96
C LYS A 111 15.46 -6.46 14.98
N PHE A 112 14.18 -6.72 14.68
CA PHE A 112 13.65 -8.09 14.58
C PHE A 112 14.31 -8.91 13.47
N LYS A 113 14.70 -8.26 12.37
CA LYS A 113 15.49 -8.85 11.28
C LYS A 113 17.00 -8.95 11.56
N GLY A 114 17.43 -8.67 12.80
CA GLY A 114 18.82 -8.82 13.25
C GLY A 114 19.74 -7.65 12.92
N ARG A 115 19.20 -6.48 12.52
CA ARG A 115 20.02 -5.29 12.29
C ARG A 115 20.42 -4.65 13.64
N PRO A 116 21.68 -4.21 13.80
CA PRO A 116 22.11 -3.50 15.00
C PRO A 116 21.26 -2.27 15.29
N GLU A 117 20.99 -2.00 16.56
CA GLU A 117 20.16 -0.88 17.00
C GLU A 117 20.61 0.50 16.44
N PRO A 118 21.91 0.85 16.42
CA PRO A 118 22.35 2.10 15.82
C PRO A 118 22.03 2.21 14.32
N GLU A 119 22.14 1.11 13.58
CA GLU A 119 21.82 1.05 12.15
C GLU A 119 20.31 1.17 11.92
N ALA A 120 19.51 0.43 12.69
CA ALA A 120 18.05 0.45 12.62
C ALA A 120 17.48 1.85 12.88
N MET A 121 17.97 2.52 13.93
CA MET A 121 17.54 3.88 14.29
C MET A 121 17.99 4.93 13.26
N ARG A 122 19.23 4.83 12.77
CA ARG A 122 19.76 5.74 11.73
C ARG A 122 18.93 5.61 10.45
N PHE A 123 18.69 4.38 10.01
CA PHE A 123 17.94 4.12 8.78
C PHE A 123 16.49 4.57 8.90
N SER A 124 15.76 4.17 9.95
CA SER A 124 14.34 4.49 10.10
C SER A 124 14.10 6.01 10.10
N ARG A 125 14.94 6.75 10.82
CA ARG A 125 14.90 8.22 10.86
C ARG A 125 15.19 8.84 9.49
N ALA A 126 16.23 8.36 8.80
CA ALA A 126 16.59 8.88 7.48
C ALA A 126 15.53 8.56 6.43
N PHE A 127 14.97 7.35 6.45
CA PHE A 127 13.96 6.89 5.52
C PHE A 127 12.67 7.70 5.66
N VAL A 128 12.12 7.84 6.88
CA VAL A 128 10.88 8.59 7.11
C VAL A 128 11.03 10.07 6.75
N LYS A 129 12.23 10.64 6.88
CA LYS A 129 12.52 12.02 6.45
C LYS A 129 12.49 12.19 4.93
N LYS A 130 12.94 11.18 4.17
CA LYS A 130 13.11 11.24 2.71
C LYS A 130 11.91 10.72 1.93
N VAL A 131 11.25 9.70 2.45
CA VAL A 131 10.19 8.98 1.77
C VAL A 131 8.84 9.32 2.41
N PRO A 132 7.98 10.08 1.73
CA PRO A 132 6.66 10.42 2.26
C PRO A 132 5.80 9.16 2.44
N GLN A 133 5.18 9.06 3.62
CA GLN A 133 4.18 8.05 3.88
C GLN A 133 2.86 8.43 3.17
N ARG A 134 2.33 7.51 2.37
CA ARG A 134 1.04 7.63 1.68
C ARG A 134 0.07 6.56 2.16
N SER A 135 -1.21 6.78 1.86
CA SER A 135 -2.33 5.99 2.37
C SER A 135 -3.38 5.90 1.27
N PHE A 136 -3.87 4.69 1.03
CA PHE A 136 -5.02 4.37 0.19
C PHE A 136 -6.35 4.80 0.84
N VAL A 137 -6.41 4.91 2.17
CA VAL A 137 -7.59 5.43 2.89
C VAL A 137 -7.73 6.96 2.73
N LYS A 138 -6.60 7.68 2.72
CA LYS A 138 -6.58 9.14 2.60
C LYS A 138 -6.61 9.59 1.14
N ASN A 139 -6.83 10.89 0.94
CA ASN A 139 -6.89 11.54 -0.37
C ASN A 139 -5.51 11.71 -1.05
N HIS A 140 -4.57 10.80 -0.79
CA HIS A 140 -3.21 10.91 -1.32
C HIS A 140 -3.11 10.52 -2.79
N PHE A 141 -3.97 9.59 -3.24
CA PHE A 141 -3.95 9.08 -4.60
C PHE A 141 -5.20 9.50 -5.37
N ILE A 142 -6.37 9.40 -4.74
CA ILE A 142 -7.65 9.82 -5.30
C ILE A 142 -8.53 10.49 -4.22
N PRO A 143 -9.45 11.40 -4.58
CA PRO A 143 -10.40 11.98 -3.63
C PRO A 143 -11.22 10.90 -2.93
N GLU A 144 -11.45 11.08 -1.62
CA GLU A 144 -12.16 10.15 -0.74
C GLU A 144 -11.44 8.82 -0.43
N GLY A 145 -10.28 8.57 -1.05
CA GLY A 145 -9.51 7.36 -0.87
C GLY A 145 -10.06 6.17 -1.67
N ILE A 146 -9.22 5.17 -1.89
CA ILE A 146 -9.45 4.06 -2.82
C ILE A 146 -10.74 3.31 -2.54
N ILE A 147 -11.01 2.95 -1.28
CA ILE A 147 -12.19 2.14 -0.95
C ILE A 147 -13.49 2.90 -1.22
N LYS A 148 -13.60 4.17 -0.83
CA LYS A 148 -14.82 4.96 -1.02
C LYS A 148 -15.06 5.26 -2.48
N SER A 149 -14.03 5.62 -3.25
CA SER A 149 -14.19 5.84 -4.69
C SER A 149 -14.64 4.55 -5.38
N THR A 150 -14.06 3.40 -5.05
CA THR A 150 -14.50 2.10 -5.60
C THR A 150 -15.96 1.78 -5.25
N GLN A 151 -16.38 2.06 -4.01
CA GLN A 151 -17.79 1.90 -3.61
C GLN A 151 -18.72 2.81 -4.40
N ASN A 152 -18.34 4.08 -4.60
CA ASN A 152 -19.10 5.03 -5.39
C ASN A 152 -19.21 4.58 -6.86
N ASP A 153 -18.11 4.11 -7.45
CA ASP A 153 -18.09 3.58 -8.82
C ASP A 153 -19.02 2.38 -8.99
N LEU A 154 -19.00 1.43 -8.03
CA LEU A 154 -19.92 0.30 -8.02
C LEU A 154 -21.38 0.75 -7.93
N MET A 155 -21.70 1.71 -7.06
CA MET A 155 -23.06 2.23 -6.90
C MET A 155 -23.56 2.94 -8.17
N ILE A 156 -22.69 3.68 -8.86
CA ILE A 156 -23.02 4.30 -10.16
C ILE A 156 -23.37 3.22 -11.19
N LEU A 157 -22.62 2.13 -11.24
CA LEU A 157 -22.90 1.00 -12.15
C LEU A 157 -24.25 0.32 -11.85
N TYR A 158 -24.63 0.16 -10.58
CA TYR A 158 -25.94 -0.35 -10.19
C TYR A 158 -27.08 0.62 -10.52
N THR A 159 -26.81 1.92 -10.48
CA THR A 159 -27.80 2.94 -10.83
C THR A 159 -28.03 3.01 -12.34
N GLN A 160 -26.98 2.79 -13.15
CA GLN A 160 -27.07 2.70 -14.61
C GLN A 160 -27.70 1.39 -15.10
N LYS A 161 -27.52 0.26 -14.37
CA LYS A 161 -28.31 -0.96 -14.56
C LYS A 161 -29.60 -0.92 -13.73
N SER A 162 -30.43 0.09 -13.98
CA SER A 162 -31.82 0.08 -13.54
C SER A 162 -32.58 -1.04 -14.27
N TYR A 163 -32.52 -2.27 -13.74
CA TYR A 163 -33.61 -3.23 -13.93
C TYR A 163 -34.90 -2.60 -13.37
N PRO A 164 -36.07 -2.82 -14.01
CA PRO A 164 -37.31 -2.18 -13.59
C PRO A 164 -37.59 -2.48 -12.12
N ARG A 165 -37.75 -1.42 -11.32
CA ARG A 165 -38.20 -1.50 -9.92
C ARG A 165 -39.58 -2.17 -9.91
N TYR A 166 -39.63 -3.44 -9.54
CA TYR A 166 -40.90 -4.05 -9.14
C TYR A 166 -41.28 -3.49 -7.77
N TYR A 167 -42.20 -2.52 -7.78
CA TYR A 167 -42.91 -2.09 -6.58
C TYR A 167 -43.86 -3.22 -6.16
N PHE A 168 -43.51 -3.97 -5.12
CA PHE A 168 -44.48 -4.83 -4.44
C PHE A 168 -45.36 -3.95 -3.55
N TYR A 169 -46.54 -3.60 -4.03
CA TYR A 169 -47.62 -3.08 -3.19
C TYR A 169 -48.07 -4.19 -2.23
N ASN A 170 -47.73 -4.07 -0.96
CA ASN A 170 -48.30 -4.91 0.08
C ASN A 170 -49.73 -4.43 0.38
N THR A 171 -50.70 -5.01 -0.34
CA THR A 171 -52.12 -4.90 0.00
C THR A 171 -52.55 -6.21 0.67
N ARG A 172 -52.64 -6.20 2.00
CA ARG A 172 -53.56 -7.06 2.72
C ARG A 172 -54.25 -6.26 3.83
N ARG A 173 -55.39 -5.67 3.45
CA ARG A 173 -56.57 -5.67 4.32
C ARG A 173 -57.27 -7.02 4.12
N LEU A 174 -57.47 -7.74 5.20
CA LEU A 174 -58.75 -8.27 5.70
C LEU A 174 -58.48 -8.92 7.05
#